data_AF-A0A496Q016-F1
#
_entry.id   AF-A0A496Q016-F1
#
_cell.length_a   1.000
_cell.length_b   1.000
_cell.length_c   1.000
_cell.angle_alpha   90.00
_cell.angle_beta   90.00
_cell.angle_gamma   90.00
#
_symmetry.space_group_name_H-M   'P 1'
#
loop_
_entity.id
_entity.type
_entity.pdbx_description
1 polymer ?
#
loop_
_entity_poly.entity_id
_entity_poly.type
_entity_poly.pdbx_seq_one_letter_code
_entity_poly.pdbx_strand_id
1 'polypeptide(L)' 'MKPVTPDEALAAVVGSKPLPRTELTKKLWVYIKKNNLQNPKKKTEIIADAALKAVFDGKKKVTMFEMTKLVSGHVS' A
#
# COMPACT_ATOMS: atom_id res chain seq x y z
N MET A 1 -1.48 -19.91 1.86
CA MET A 1 -0.72 -18.83 1.21
C MET A 1 0.54 -18.58 2.02
N LYS A 2 1.71 -18.51 1.39
CA LYS A 2 2.97 -18.23 2.11
C LYS A 2 2.94 -16.78 2.65
N PRO A 3 3.50 -16.52 3.85
CA PRO A 3 3.72 -15.17 4.33
C PRO A 3 4.61 -14.44 3.32
N VAL A 4 4.26 -13.20 3.01
CA VAL A 4 5.08 -12.36 2.15
C VAL A 4 5.88 -11.39 3.00
N THR A 5 7.12 -11.14 2.59
CA THR A 5 8.00 -10.20 3.28
C THR A 5 7.96 -8.87 2.53
N PRO A 6 7.46 -7.78 3.16
CA PRO A 6 7.51 -6.46 2.57
C PRO A 6 8.95 -5.93 2.55
N ASP A 7 9.30 -5.20 1.49
CA ASP A 7 10.55 -4.46 1.41
C ASP A 7 10.58 -3.26 2.37
N GLU A 8 11.69 -2.52 2.42
CA GLU A 8 11.85 -1.37 3.33
C GLU A 8 10.77 -0.29 3.12
N ALA A 9 10.40 -0.01 1.86
CA ALA A 9 9.40 1.00 1.54
C ALA A 9 8.01 0.59 2.04
N LEU A 10 7.60 -0.65 1.79
CA LEU A 10 6.32 -1.18 2.21
C LEU A 10 6.29 -1.41 3.73
N ALA A 11 7.41 -1.84 4.32
CA ALA A 11 7.58 -2.04 5.75
C ALA A 11 7.36 -0.75 6.56
N ALA A 12 7.66 0.43 6.01
CA ALA A 12 7.35 1.71 6.66
C ALA A 12 5.83 1.91 6.87
N VAL A 13 5.00 1.27 6.05
CA VAL A 13 3.53 1.40 6.07
C VAL A 13 2.86 0.23 6.80
N VAL A 14 3.29 -1.01 6.54
CA VAL A 14 2.64 -2.23 7.06
C VAL A 14 3.45 -2.97 8.12
N GLY A 15 4.69 -2.53 8.37
CA GLY A 15 5.69 -3.16 9.24
C GLY A 15 6.54 -4.20 8.51
N SER A 16 7.76 -4.42 8.99
CA SER A 16 8.77 -5.31 8.36
C SER A 16 8.56 -6.80 8.63
N LYS A 17 7.51 -7.18 9.35
CA LYS A 17 7.25 -8.58 9.68
C LYS A 17 6.65 -9.31 8.46
N PRO A 18 6.96 -10.60 8.25
CA PRO A 18 6.28 -11.40 7.23
C PRO A 18 4.79 -11.50 7.56
N LEU A 19 3.93 -11.11 6.62
CA LEU A 19 2.47 -11.12 6.80
C LEU A 19 1.80 -11.83 5.61
N PRO A 20 0.61 -12.42 5.79
CA PRO A 20 -0.23 -12.81 4.66
C PRO A 20 -0.58 -11.60 3.78
N ARG A 21 -0.66 -11.79 2.45
CA ARG A 21 -1.11 -10.74 1.49
C ARG A 21 -2.42 -10.06 1.90
N THR A 22 -3.34 -10.83 2.49
CA THR A 22 -4.63 -10.34 2.99
C THR A 22 -4.47 -9.34 4.13
N GLU A 23 -3.59 -9.63 5.09
CA GLU A 23 -3.29 -8.71 6.20
C GLU A 23 -2.55 -7.47 5.71
N LEU A 24 -1.61 -7.65 4.79
CA LEU A 24 -0.84 -6.56 4.21
C LEU A 24 -1.75 -5.53 3.54
N THR A 25 -2.70 -6.00 2.72
CA THR A 25 -3.72 -5.15 2.08
C THR A 25 -4.59 -4.45 3.13
N LYS A 26 -4.97 -5.16 4.20
CA LYS A 26 -5.78 -4.61 5.29
C LYS A 26 -5.04 -3.48 6.02
N LYS A 27 -3.75 -3.68 6.34
CA LYS A 27 -2.90 -2.66 6.97
C LYS A 27 -2.71 -1.44 6.07
N LEU A 28 -2.49 -1.64 4.77
CA LEU A 28 -2.42 -0.57 3.78
C LEU A 28 -3.71 0.27 3.80
N TRP A 29 -4.88 -0.37 3.76
CA TRP A 29 -6.15 0.34 3.85
C TRP A 29 -6.37 1.08 5.16
N VAL A 30 -5.94 0.49 6.28
CA VAL A 30 -5.96 1.17 7.59
C VAL A 30 -5.09 2.43 7.54
N TYR A 31 -3.89 2.34 6.97
CA TYR A 31 -3.01 3.50 6.80
C TYR A 31 -3.62 4.57 5.90
N ILE A 32 -4.16 4.18 4.74
CA ILE A 32 -4.81 5.09 3.78
C ILE A 32 -5.97 5.83 4.44
N LYS A 33 -6.82 5.11 5.18
CA LYS A 33 -7.97 5.72 5.88
C LYS A 33 -7.52 6.61 7.04
N LYS A 34 -6.55 6.15 7.84
CA LYS A 34 -6.00 6.92 8.98
C LYS A 34 -5.41 8.25 8.53
N ASN A 35 -4.77 8.28 7.37
CA ASN A 35 -4.14 9.47 6.80
C ASN A 35 -5.05 10.23 5.82
N ASN A 36 -6.34 9.86 5.70
CA ASN A 36 -7.29 10.47 4.75
C ASN A 36 -6.77 10.54 3.30
N LEU A 37 -6.06 9.50 2.87
CA LEU A 37 -5.44 9.40 1.55
C LEU A 37 -6.41 8.90 0.49
N GLN A 38 -7.63 8.52 0.84
CA GLN A 38 -8.66 8.18 -0.14
C GLN A 38 -9.18 9.45 -0.81
N ASN A 39 -9.19 9.49 -2.15
CA ASN A 39 -9.67 10.66 -2.87
C ASN A 39 -11.19 10.87 -2.61
N PRO A 40 -11.60 12.03 -2.05
CA PRO A 40 -13.01 12.29 -1.73
C PRO A 40 -13.89 12.43 -2.97
N LYS A 41 -13.34 12.83 -4.11
CA LYS A 41 -14.06 12.96 -5.39
C LYS A 41 -14.19 11.63 -6.11
N LYS A 42 -13.26 10.70 -5.90
CA LYS A 42 -13.19 9.41 -6.56
C LYS A 42 -12.67 8.35 -5.60
N LYS A 43 -13.58 7.71 -4.86
CA LYS A 43 -13.25 6.76 -3.79
C LYS A 43 -12.42 5.53 -4.23
N THR A 44 -12.27 5.32 -5.53
CA THR A 44 -11.42 4.27 -6.13
C THR A 44 -9.96 4.69 -6.32
N GLU A 45 -9.65 5.97 -6.11
CA GLU A 45 -8.30 6.53 -6.16
C GLU A 45 -7.75 6.78 -4.76
N ILE A 46 -6.46 6.49 -4.62
CA ILE A 46 -5.65 6.69 -3.43
C ILE A 46 -4.63 7.76 -3.79
N ILE A 47 -4.58 8.82 -2.99
CA ILE A 47 -3.61 9.91 -3.07
C ILE A 47 -2.40 9.47 -2.24
N ALA A 48 -1.30 9.19 -2.89
CA ALA A 48 -0.10 8.71 -2.24
C ALA A 48 0.58 9.85 -1.47
N ASP A 49 0.84 9.62 -0.19
CA ASP A 49 1.72 10.46 0.63
C ASP A 49 3.20 10.12 0.34
N ALA A 50 4.13 10.71 1.09
CA ALA A 50 5.56 10.46 0.87
C ALA A 50 5.93 8.98 1.01
N ALA A 51 5.34 8.28 1.99
CA ALA A 51 5.59 6.86 2.22
C ALA A 51 4.97 5.98 1.10
N LEU A 52 3.70 6.19 0.76
CA LEU A 52 3.04 5.43 -0.30
C LEU A 52 3.63 5.72 -1.68
N LYS A 53 4.16 6.91 -1.93
CA LYS A 53 4.89 7.19 -3.18
C LYS A 53 6.09 6.26 -3.34
N ALA A 54 6.82 5.94 -2.28
CA ALA A 54 7.93 5.00 -2.37
C ALA A 54 7.45 3.58 -2.76
N VAL A 55 6.26 3.18 -2.29
CA VAL A 55 5.61 1.89 -2.61
C VAL A 55 4.91 1.87 -3.97
N PHE A 56 4.61 3.05 -4.53
CA PHE A 56 3.87 3.18 -5.78
C PHE A 56 4.76 3.66 -6.93
N ASP A 57 6.07 3.41 -6.88
CA ASP A 57 7.04 3.86 -7.88
C ASP A 57 6.99 5.38 -8.15
N GLY A 58 6.79 6.17 -7.10
CA GLY A 58 6.67 7.63 -7.17
C GLY A 58 5.32 8.15 -7.63
N LYS A 59 4.33 7.29 -7.93
CA LYS A 59 3.01 7.72 -8.36
C LYS A 59 2.28 8.47 -7.25
N LYS A 60 1.84 9.70 -7.56
CA LYS A 60 1.07 10.56 -6.65
C LYS A 60 -0.37 10.08 -6.44
N LYS A 61 -0.91 9.34 -7.41
CA LYS A 61 -2.27 8.81 -7.39
C LYS A 61 -2.25 7.42 -7.98
N VAL A 62 -2.90 6.49 -7.32
CA VAL A 62 -3.08 5.12 -7.82
C VAL A 62 -4.51 4.67 -7.59
N THR A 63 -5.00 3.79 -8.45
CA THR A 63 -6.27 3.11 -8.23
C THR A 63 -6.10 1.89 -7.32
N MET A 64 -7.21 1.36 -6.77
CA MET A 64 -7.17 0.12 -5.98
C MET A 64 -6.54 -1.08 -6.72
N PHE A 65 -6.69 -1.14 -8.05
CA PHE A 65 -6.09 -2.20 -8.89
C PHE A 65 -4.59 -1.98 -9.11
N GLU A 66 -4.17 -0.74 -9.32
CA GLU A 66 -2.75 -0.41 -9.39
C GLU A 66 -2.05 -0.64 -8.05
N MET A 67 -2.71 -0.27 -6.94
CA MET A 67 -2.18 -0.48 -5.59
C MET A 67 -1.82 -1.96 -5.38
N THR A 68 -2.74 -2.90 -5.65
CA THR A 68 -2.46 -4.33 -5.46
C THR A 68 -1.36 -4.84 -6.38
N LYS A 69 -1.28 -4.33 -7.61
CA LYS A 69 -0.22 -4.68 -8.56
C LYS A 69 1.15 -4.16 -8.12
N LEU A 70 1.24 -2.89 -7.74
CA LEU A 70 2.48 -2.23 -7.29
C LEU A 70 2.97 -2.87 -6.00
N VAL A 71 2.09 -3.00 -5.01
CA VAL A 71 2.40 -3.66 -3.73
C VAL A 71 2.87 -5.10 -3.94
N SER A 72 2.34 -5.82 -4.95
CA SER A 72 2.82 -7.17 -5.27
C SER A 72 4.26 -7.21 -5.79
N GLY A 73 4.83 -6.10 -6.26
CA GLY A 73 6.24 -5.97 -6.64
C GLY A 73 7.16 -5.67 -5.45
N HIS A 74 6.61 -5.17 -4.34
CA HIS A 74 7.33 -4.83 -3.11
C HIS A 74 7.26 -5.95 -2.05
N VAL A 75 6.83 -7.14 -2.45
CA VAL A 75 6.69 -8.29 -1.57
C VAL A 75 7.39 -9.51 -2.17
N SER A 76 8.18 -10.19 -1.32
CA SER A 76 8.89 -11.44 -1.65
C SER A 76 8.22 -12.65 -1.00
#